data_AF-A0A7Z9D2U5-F1
#
_entry.id   AF-A0A7Z9D2U5-F1
#
_cell.length_a   1.000
_cell.length_b   1.000
_cell.length_c   1.000
_cell.angle_alpha   90.00
_cell.angle_beta   90.00
_cell.angle_gamma   90.00
#
_symmetry.space_group_name_H-M   'P 1'
#
loop_
_entity.id
_entity.type
_entity.pdbx_description
1 polymer ?
#
loop_
_entity_poly.entity_id
_entity_poly.type
_entity_poly.pdbx_seq_one_letter_code
_entity_poly.pdbx_strand_id
1 'polypeptide(L)' 'MTPEEAEKAKIRAKKEIETFSIYLDQAIDDLGNVLSPQEVFLAAGFAYFGAGQTDVHAAIEGLYEQIQ' A
#
# COMPACT_ATOMS: atom_id res chain seq x y z
N MET A 1 21.29 9.12 9.25
CA MET A 1 20.60 9.35 7.96
C MET A 1 21.18 10.61 7.36
N THR A 2 21.71 10.53 6.15
CA THR A 2 22.23 11.69 5.41
C THR A 2 21.08 12.54 4.88
N PRO A 3 21.31 13.82 4.53
CA PRO A 3 20.29 14.66 3.92
C PRO A 3 19.68 14.05 2.65
N GLU A 4 20.48 13.35 1.85
CA GLU A 4 20.04 12.68 0.63
C GLU A 4 19.13 11.48 0.94
N GLU A 5 19.48 10.67 1.94
CA GLU A 5 18.65 9.55 2.40
C GLU A 5 17.30 10.05 2.95
N ALA A 6 17.30 11.16 3.68
CA ALA A 6 16.09 11.77 4.20
C ALA A 6 15.17 12.27 3.08
N GLU A 7 15.72 12.86 2.02
CA GLU A 7 14.94 13.33 0.88
C GLU A 7 14.35 12.16 0.08
N LYS A 8 15.14 11.11 -0.16
CA LYS A 8 14.66 9.86 -0.78
C LYS A 8 13.53 9.23 0.04
N ALA A 9 13.66 9.20 1.36
CA ALA A 9 12.61 8.68 2.25
C ALA A 9 11.32 9.51 2.17
N LYS A 10 11.41 10.84 2.10
CA LYS A 10 10.25 11.73 1.93
C LYS A 10 9.53 11.50 0.61
N ILE A 11 10.28 11.44 -0.50
CA ILE A 11 9.72 11.18 -1.83
C ILE A 11 9.00 9.83 -1.83
N ARG A 12 9.60 8.81 -1.23
CA ARG A 12 8.96 7.49 -1.08
C ARG A 12 7.68 7.60 -0.26
N ALA A 13 7.74 8.18 0.94
CA ALA A 13 6.57 8.32 1.81
C ALA A 13 5.41 9.03 1.11
N LYS A 14 5.70 10.08 0.32
CA LYS A 14 4.67 10.78 -0.47
C LYS A 14 3.97 9.84 -1.46
N LYS A 15 4.73 9.03 -2.20
CA LYS A 15 4.17 8.06 -3.15
C LYS A 15 3.33 6.99 -2.46
N GLU A 16 3.79 6.48 -1.32
CA GLU A 16 3.04 5.49 -0.53
C GLU A 16 1.71 6.08 -0.03
N ILE A 17 1.69 7.35 0.40
CA ILE A 17 0.46 8.05 0.78
C ILE A 17 -0.48 8.24 -0.40
N GLU A 18 0.02 8.68 -1.56
CA GLU A 18 -0.76 8.82 -2.80
C GLU A 18 -1.34 7.48 -3.28
N THR A 19 -0.61 6.39 -3.05
CA THR A 19 -1.10 5.05 -3.38
C THR A 19 -2.17 4.62 -2.38
N PHE A 20 -1.91 4.79 -1.08
CA PHE A 20 -2.87 4.47 -0.02
C PHE A 20 -4.19 5.24 -0.15
N SER A 21 -4.18 6.49 -0.61
CA SER A 21 -5.41 7.28 -0.78
C SER A 21 -6.39 6.61 -1.76
N ILE A 22 -5.90 5.89 -2.78
CA ILE A 22 -6.76 5.14 -3.71
C ILE A 22 -7.54 4.04 -2.97
N TYR A 23 -6.86 3.31 -2.08
CA TYR A 23 -7.50 2.27 -1.27
C TYR A 23 -8.48 2.87 -0.26
N LEU A 24 -8.16 4.02 0.31
CA LEU A 24 -9.03 4.73 1.25
C LEU A 24 -10.30 5.23 0.58
N ASP A 25 -10.19 5.86 -0.60
CA ASP A 25 -11.34 6.32 -1.37
C ASP A 25 -12.28 5.17 -1.73
N GLN A 26 -11.72 4.05 -2.21
CA GLN A 26 -12.50 2.85 -2.51
C GLN A 26 -13.20 2.28 -1.26
N ALA A 27 -12.50 2.22 -0.13
CA ALA A 27 -13.08 1.73 1.12
C ALA A 27 -14.20 2.66 1.64
N ILE A 28 -14.08 3.98 1.43
CA ILE A 28 -15.12 4.95 1.76
C ILE A 28 -16.36 4.70 0.90
N ASP A 29 -16.18 4.54 -0.41
CA ASP A 29 -17.28 4.30 -1.36
C ASP A 29 -18.03 3.00 -1.03
N ASP A 30 -17.29 1.92 -0.71
CA ASP A 30 -17.88 0.60 -0.48
C ASP A 30 -18.45 0.41 0.94
N LEU A 31 -17.78 0.96 1.96
CA LEU A 31 -18.03 0.63 3.36
C LEU A 31 -18.45 1.82 4.23
N GLY A 32 -18.34 3.05 3.73
CA GLY A 32 -18.55 4.28 4.52
C GLY A 32 -19.97 4.47 5.05
N ASN A 33 -20.97 3.82 4.44
CA ASN A 33 -22.36 3.84 4.91
C ASN A 33 -22.67 2.76 5.97
N VAL A 34 -21.75 1.82 6.20
CA VAL A 34 -21.96 0.64 7.06
C VAL A 34 -21.03 0.66 8.26
N LEU A 35 -19.78 1.08 8.08
CA LEU A 35 -18.73 1.04 9.08
C LEU A 35 -18.41 2.43 9.63
N SER A 36 -17.81 2.47 10.83
CA SER A 36 -17.25 3.70 11.37
C SER A 36 -16.02 4.16 10.56
N PRO A 37 -15.66 5.47 10.61
CA PRO A 37 -14.47 5.97 9.93
C PRO A 37 -13.18 5.21 10.30
N GLN A 38 -13.04 4.78 11.55
CA GLN A 38 -11.90 3.99 12.00
C GLN A 38 -11.86 2.62 11.32
N GLU A 39 -13.00 1.94 11.22
CA GLU A 39 -13.09 0.63 10.57
C GLU A 39 -12.84 0.73 9.07
N VAL A 40 -13.34 1.77 8.40
CA VAL A 40 -13.05 2.04 6.98
C VAL A 40 -11.55 2.27 6.77
N PHE A 41 -10.91 3.09 7.61
CA PHE A 41 -9.48 3.32 7.54
C PHE A 41 -8.66 2.03 7.74
N LEU A 42 -9.07 1.18 8.69
CA LEU A 42 -8.44 -0.12 8.91
C LEU A 42 -8.63 -1.07 7.71
N ALA A 43 -9.83 -1.11 7.12
CA ALA A 43 -10.11 -1.93 5.94
C ALA A 43 -9.23 -1.52 4.75
N ALA A 44 -9.13 -0.21 4.48
CA ALA A 44 -8.21 0.33 3.47
C ALA A 44 -6.75 -0.05 3.76
N GLY A 45 -6.33 0.06 5.03
CA GLY A 45 -4.99 -0.31 5.47
C GLY A 45 -4.67 -1.78 5.21
N PHE A 46 -5.56 -2.68 5.60
CA PHE A 46 -5.37 -4.12 5.37
C PHE A 46 -5.33 -4.47 3.88
N ALA A 47 -6.18 -3.86 3.06
CA ALA A 47 -6.15 -4.05 1.61
C ALA A 47 -4.82 -3.58 1.01
N TYR A 48 -4.35 -2.38 1.39
CA TYR A 48 -3.07 -1.83 0.94
C TYR A 48 -1.88 -2.74 1.30
N PHE A 49 -1.79 -3.18 2.55
CA PHE A 49 -0.72 -4.07 2.98
C PHE A 49 -0.80 -5.46 2.33
N GLY A 50 -2.00 -6.00 2.14
CA GLY A 50 -2.23 -7.28 1.45
C GLY A 50 -1.82 -7.25 -0.02
N ALA A 51 -2.09 -6.14 -0.71
CA ALA A 51 -1.61 -5.93 -2.09
C ALA A 51 -0.08 -5.94 -2.15
N GLY A 52 0.59 -5.21 -1.25
CA GLY A 52 2.05 -5.20 -1.17
C GLY A 52 2.66 -6.59 -0.90
N GLN A 53 2.02 -7.43 -0.07
CA GLN A 53 2.46 -8.82 0.13
C GLN A 53 2.33 -9.66 -1.14
N THR A 54 1.24 -9.47 -1.89
CA THR A 54 0.99 -10.18 -3.16
C THR A 54 2.02 -9.78 -4.21
N ASP A 55 2.35 -8.49 -4.31
CA ASP A 55 3.36 -7.99 -5.24
C ASP A 55 4.75 -8.56 -4.93
N VAL A 56 5.12 -8.63 -3.65
CA VAL A 56 6.38 -9.25 -3.21
C VAL A 56 6.41 -10.72 -3.58
N HIS A 57 5.31 -11.44 -3.35
CA HIS A 57 5.21 -12.85 -3.70
C HIS A 57 5.38 -13.07 -5.21
N ALA A 58 4.65 -12.31 -6.04
CA ALA A 58 4.74 -12.39 -7.49
C ALA A 58 6.15 -12.05 -8.01
N ALA A 59 6.81 -11.05 -7.41
CA ALA A 59 8.18 -10.70 -7.77
C ALA A 59 9.18 -11.85 -7.45
N ILE A 60 8.97 -12.56 -6.33
CA ILE A 60 9.79 -13.72 -5.97
C ILE A 60 9.54 -14.88 -6.95
N GLU A 61 8.29 -15.17 -7.27
CA GLU A 61 7.95 -16.23 -8.24
C GLU A 61 8.57 -15.96 -9.61
N GLY A 62 8.46 -14.72 -10.13
CA GLY A 62 9.08 -14.35 -11.40
C GLY A 62 10.61 -14.44 -11.41
N LEU A 63 11.28 -14.25 -10.26
CA LEU A 63 12.72 -14.49 -10.14
C LEU A 63 13.07 -15.98 -10.22
N TYR A 64 12.26 -16.85 -9.62
CA TYR A 64 12.47 -18.30 -9.69
C TYR A 64 12.30 -18.83 -11.12
N GLU A 65 11.32 -18.33 -11.87
CA GLU A 65 11.11 -18.70 -13.28
C GLU A 65 12.31 -18.36 -14.18
N GLN A 66 13.09 -17.32 -13.85
CA GLN A 66 14.26 -16.90 -14.65
C GLN A 66 15.51 -17.76 -14.40
N ILE A 67 15.55 -18.52 -13.31
CA ILE A 67 16.70 -19.34 -12.91
C ILE A 67 16.54 -20.79 -13.39
N GLN A 68 15.32 -21.23 -13.72
CA GLN A 68 15.01 -22.54 -14.29
C GLN A 68 15.22 -22.58 -15.81
#